data_AF-A0AA86S2A7-F1
#
_entry.id   AF-A0AA86S2A7-F1
#
_cell.length_a   1.000
_cell.length_b   1.000
_cell.length_c   1.000
_cell.angle_alpha   90.00
_cell.angle_beta   90.00
_cell.angle_gamma   90.00
#
_symmetry.space_group_name_H-M   'P 1'
#
loop_
_entity.id
_entity.type
_entity.pdbx_description
1 polymer ?
#
loop_
_entity_poly.entity_id
_entity_poly.type
_entity_poly.pdbx_seq_one_letter_code
_entity_poly.pdbx_strand_id
1 'polypeptide(L)'
;MALSGGQKNRGELRIHESLDELRTDLADYVAELSEASVKERGVFAIALSGGSLIGLMGKLCEAPYNKTVDWSKWYIFWADERVVAKTHADSNYKLAKDGLLSKGGTEGT
;
A
#
# COMPACT_ATOMS: atom_id res chain seq x y z
N MET A 1 22.32 -27.92 -29.12
CA MET A 1 20.92 -27.46 -29.19
C MET A 1 20.05 -28.43 -28.40
N ALA A 2 19.47 -27.95 -27.31
CA ALA A 2 18.25 -28.47 -26.70
C ALA A 2 17.61 -27.31 -25.94
N LEU A 3 16.30 -27.20 -26.10
CA LEU A 3 15.50 -25.98 -26.02
C LEU A 3 15.11 -25.58 -24.60
N SER A 4 14.98 -24.26 -24.46
CA SER A 4 14.18 -23.48 -23.50
C SER A 4 13.17 -24.23 -22.61
N GLY A 5 13.28 -24.01 -21.31
CA GLY A 5 12.15 -24.04 -20.38
C GLY A 5 12.07 -22.68 -19.69
N GLY A 6 11.05 -21.90 -20.03
CA GLY A 6 10.87 -20.52 -19.55
C GLY A 6 10.91 -20.40 -18.03
N GLN A 7 11.57 -19.35 -17.54
CA GLN A 7 11.54 -19.02 -16.12
C GLN A 7 10.09 -18.78 -15.69
N LYS A 8 9.53 -19.71 -14.91
CA LYS A 8 8.29 -19.47 -14.16
C LYS A 8 8.59 -18.37 -13.15
N ASN A 9 7.95 -17.22 -13.33
CA ASN A 9 7.82 -16.15 -12.35
C ASN A 9 7.19 -16.73 -11.07
N ARG A 10 8.00 -17.32 -10.18
CA ARG A 10 7.58 -17.60 -8.81
C ARG A 10 7.69 -16.26 -8.10
N GLY A 11 6.56 -15.72 -7.66
CA GLY A 11 6.54 -14.46 -6.91
C GLY A 11 7.56 -14.47 -5.77
N GLU A 12 8.06 -13.29 -5.43
CA GLU A 12 8.99 -13.10 -4.33
C GLU A 12 8.30 -13.48 -3.00
N LEU A 13 8.95 -14.32 -2.19
CA LEU A 13 8.48 -14.70 -0.86
C LEU A 13 9.39 -14.05 0.19
N ARG A 14 8.81 -13.15 0.99
CA ARG A 14 9.47 -12.53 2.14
C ARG A 14 8.87 -13.08 3.43
N ILE A 15 9.73 -13.54 4.34
CA ILE A 15 9.34 -14.08 5.66
C ILE A 15 10.00 -13.21 6.71
N HIS A 16 9.23 -12.82 7.72
CA HIS A 16 9.67 -11.95 8.81
C HIS A 16 9.41 -12.62 10.16
N GLU A 17 10.29 -12.40 11.12
CA GLU A 17 10.21 -13.01 12.45
C GLU A 17 9.22 -12.25 13.36
N SER A 18 8.87 -11.02 12.99
CA SER A 18 7.95 -10.18 13.76
C SER A 18 7.01 -9.36 12.87
N LEU A 19 5.90 -8.95 13.47
CA LEU A 19 4.94 -8.05 12.84
C LEU A 19 5.56 -6.67 12.54
N ASP A 20 6.50 -6.21 13.36
CA ASP A 20 7.15 -4.91 13.16
C ASP A 20 8.12 -4.93 11.96
N GLU A 21 8.89 -6.01 11.80
CA GLU A 21 9.72 -6.25 10.63
C GLU A 21 8.88 -6.29 9.36
N LEU A 22 7.78 -7.05 9.36
CA LEU A 22 6.85 -7.12 8.23
C LEU A 22 6.30 -5.74 7.86
N ARG A 23 5.91 -4.93 8.86
CA ARG A 23 5.40 -3.58 8.63
C ARG A 23 6.46 -2.65 8.05
N THR A 24 7.71 -2.80 8.47
CA THR A 24 8.84 -1.98 8.00
C THR A 24 9.17 -2.34 6.56
N ASP A 25 9.36 -3.63 6.27
CA ASP A 25 9.63 -4.11 4.91
C ASP A 25 8.50 -3.74 3.94
N LEU A 26 7.24 -3.86 4.37
CA LEU A 26 6.10 -3.44 3.56
C LEU A 26 6.11 -1.93 3.29
N ALA A 27 6.47 -1.10 4.28
CA ALA A 27 6.56 0.34 4.09
C ALA A 27 7.68 0.72 3.13
N ASP A 28 8.86 0.10 3.27
CA ASP A 28 9.99 0.26 2.33
C ASP A 28 9.57 -0.12 0.91
N TYR A 29 9.00 -1.32 0.75
CA TYR A 29 8.57 -1.83 -0.54
C TYR A 29 7.55 -0.92 -1.23
N VAL A 30 6.52 -0.47 -0.51
CA VAL A 30 5.51 0.42 -1.09
C VAL A 30 6.10 1.80 -1.39
N ALA A 31 6.99 2.33 -0.56
CA ALA A 31 7.66 3.61 -0.80
C ALA A 31 8.54 3.56 -2.06
N GLU A 32 9.32 2.49 -2.25
CA GLU A 32 10.13 2.26 -3.44
C GLU A 32 9.26 2.17 -4.72
N LEU A 33 8.16 1.42 -4.67
CA LEU A 33 7.22 1.32 -5.79
C LEU A 33 6.54 2.65 -6.10
N SER A 34 6.20 3.43 -5.07
CA SER A 34 5.65 4.77 -5.18
C SER A 34 6.64 5.69 -5.89
N GLU A 35 7.87 5.77 -5.40
CA GLU A 35 8.93 6.61 -5.99
C GLU A 35 9.17 6.23 -7.46
N ALA A 36 9.32 4.94 -7.75
CA ALA A 36 9.54 4.45 -9.11
C ALA A 36 8.37 4.82 -10.04
N SER A 37 7.13 4.64 -9.59
CA SER A 37 5.95 4.96 -10.40
C SER A 37 5.76 6.46 -10.62
N VAL A 38 6.00 7.27 -9.59
CA VAL A 38 5.95 8.74 -9.71
C VAL A 38 7.03 9.24 -10.67
N LYS A 39 8.24 8.67 -10.61
CA LYS A 39 9.32 9.02 -11.54
C LYS A 39 9.00 8.63 -12.99
N GLU A 40 8.38 7.47 -13.20
CA GLU A 40 8.07 6.96 -14.54
C GLU A 40 6.84 7.62 -15.16
N ARG A 41 5.76 7.80 -14.38
CA ARG A 41 4.41 8.15 -14.88
C ARG A 41 3.82 9.40 -14.24
N GLY A 42 4.50 9.99 -13.26
CA GLY A 42 4.03 11.17 -12.51
C GLY A 42 3.03 10.86 -11.41
N VAL A 43 2.56 9.61 -11.28
CA VAL A 43 1.54 9.18 -10.31
C VAL A 43 1.82 7.75 -9.82
N PHE A 44 1.35 7.43 -8.62
CA PHE A 44 1.32 6.07 -8.07
C PHE A 44 -0.12 5.65 -7.82
N ALA A 45 -0.57 4.57 -8.46
CA ALA A 45 -1.92 4.04 -8.32
C ALA A 45 -1.89 2.69 -7.59
N ILE A 46 -2.71 2.54 -6.54
CA ILE A 46 -2.76 1.34 -5.70
C ILE A 46 -4.21 0.95 -5.38
N ALA A 47 -4.53 -0.34 -5.38
CA ALA A 47 -5.82 -0.86 -4.93
C ALA A 47 -5.67 -1.60 -3.59
N LEU A 48 -6.47 -1.22 -2.59
CA LEU A 48 -6.43 -1.77 -1.23
C LEU A 48 -7.58 -2.75 -1.00
N SER A 49 -7.28 -3.92 -0.43
CA SER A 49 -8.28 -4.95 -0.09
C SER A 49 -8.91 -4.79 1.30
N GLY A 50 -8.51 -3.77 2.06
CA GLY A 50 -8.95 -3.58 3.44
C GLY A 50 -8.38 -4.59 4.44
N GLY A 51 -9.12 -4.85 5.53
CA GLY A 51 -8.71 -5.79 6.58
C GLY A 51 -7.39 -5.42 7.27
N SER A 52 -6.57 -6.43 7.59
CA SER A 52 -5.31 -6.25 8.29
C SER A 52 -4.27 -5.46 7.50
N LEU A 53 -4.36 -5.44 6.16
CA LEU A 53 -3.42 -4.71 5.30
C LEU A 53 -3.35 -3.22 5.65
N ILE A 54 -4.49 -2.59 5.91
CA ILE A 54 -4.54 -1.17 6.29
C ILE A 54 -3.76 -0.93 7.59
N GLY A 55 -3.88 -1.84 8.56
CA GLY A 55 -3.12 -1.78 9.81
C GLY A 55 -1.62 -2.08 9.64
N LEU A 56 -1.23 -2.82 8.59
CA LEU A 56 0.18 -3.06 8.27
C LEU A 56 0.84 -1.85 7.61
N MET A 57 0.08 -1.08 6.82
CA MET A 57 0.58 0.10 6.12
C MET A 57 0.81 1.32 7.03
N GLY A 58 0.48 1.23 8.33
CA GLY A 58 0.58 2.35 9.26
C GLY A 58 1.97 3.00 9.34
N LYS A 59 3.05 2.23 9.14
CA LYS A 59 4.43 2.77 9.13
C LYS A 59 4.65 3.81 8.04
N LEU A 60 3.92 3.78 6.92
CA LEU A 60 4.01 4.80 5.87
C LEU A 60 3.61 6.21 6.36
N CYS A 61 2.85 6.31 7.46
CA CYS A 61 2.46 7.57 8.08
C CYS A 61 3.49 8.06 9.12
N GLU A 62 4.54 7.30 9.39
CA GLU A 62 5.59 7.61 10.37
C GLU A 62 6.87 8.05 9.66
N ALA A 63 7.83 8.60 10.41
CA ALA A 63 9.13 8.94 9.85
C ALA A 63 9.92 7.65 9.56
N PRO A 64 10.69 7.58 8.46
CA PRO A 64 10.96 8.67 7.51
C PRO A 64 9.91 8.82 6.39
N TYR A 65 9.04 7.84 6.20
CA TYR A 65 8.14 7.72 5.04
C TYR A 65 7.19 8.91 4.87
N ASN A 66 6.65 9.43 5.96
CA ASN A 66 5.76 10.59 5.92
C ASN A 66 6.41 11.88 5.37
N LYS A 67 7.75 11.91 5.24
CA LYS A 67 8.51 13.00 4.64
C LYS A 67 9.05 12.67 3.24
N THR A 68 9.16 11.39 2.89
CA THR A 68 9.74 10.95 1.62
C THR A 68 8.68 10.57 0.59
N VAL A 69 7.51 10.09 1.03
CA VAL A 69 6.40 9.72 0.16
C VAL A 69 5.60 10.97 -0.21
N ASP A 70 5.52 11.26 -1.51
CA ASP A 70 4.66 12.32 -2.04
C ASP A 70 3.22 11.82 -2.23
N TRP A 71 2.44 11.90 -1.15
CA TRP A 71 1.03 11.51 -1.12
C TRP A 71 0.14 12.28 -2.11
N SER A 72 0.57 13.45 -2.60
CA SER A 72 -0.19 14.21 -3.62
C SER A 72 -0.25 13.50 -4.97
N LYS A 73 0.61 12.49 -5.18
CA LYS A 73 0.69 11.69 -6.40
C LYS A 73 -0.01 10.34 -6.29
N TRP A 74 -0.58 10.03 -5.13
CA TRP A 74 -1.21 8.74 -4.86
C TRP A 74 -2.67 8.74 -5.31
N TYR A 75 -3.03 7.72 -6.10
CA TYR A 75 -4.41 7.40 -6.46
C TYR A 75 -4.76 6.07 -5.81
N ILE A 76 -5.63 6.14 -4.80
CA ILE A 76 -5.98 4.98 -3.97
C ILE A 76 -7.36 4.48 -4.39
N PHE A 77 -7.42 3.21 -4.72
CA PHE A 77 -8.62 2.47 -5.09
C PHE A 77 -8.89 1.36 -4.08
N TRP A 78 -10.07 0.75 -4.20
CA TRP A 78 -10.50 -0.36 -3.39
C TRP A 78 -10.60 -1.59 -4.29
N ALA A 79 -9.92 -2.67 -3.93
CA ALA A 79 -10.03 -3.93 -4.67
C ALA A 79 -11.44 -4.53 -4.48
N ASP A 80 -11.99 -4.35 -3.27
CA ASP A 80 -13.35 -4.69 -2.88
C ASP A 80 -13.87 -3.70 -1.82
N GLU A 81 -15.19 -3.62 -1.66
CA GLU A 81 -15.83 -2.86 -0.59
C GLU A 81 -17.18 -3.48 -0.23
N ARG A 82 -17.59 -3.29 1.02
CA ARG A 82 -18.82 -3.79 1.61
C ARG A 82 -19.92 -2.77 1.30
N VAL A 83 -21.09 -3.24 0.91
CA VAL A 83 -22.24 -2.38 0.59
C VAL A 83 -22.91 -1.91 1.89
N VAL A 84 -22.21 -1.08 2.63
CA VAL A 84 -22.61 -0.48 3.90
C VAL A 84 -22.27 1.02 3.90
N ALA A 85 -22.76 1.77 4.90
CA ALA A 85 -22.41 3.18 5.04
C ALA A 85 -20.88 3.36 5.17
N LYS A 86 -20.33 4.46 4.63
CA LYS A 86 -18.89 4.79 4.72
C LYS A 86 -18.37 4.95 6.15
N THR A 87 -19.26 5.15 7.12
CA THR A 87 -18.94 5.26 8.55
C THR A 87 -19.17 3.95 9.31
N HIS A 88 -19.62 2.91 8.63
CA HIS A 88 -19.83 1.59 9.21
C HIS A 88 -18.50 0.90 9.54
N ALA A 89 -18.47 0.10 10.60
CA ALA A 89 -17.25 -0.58 11.06
C ALA A 89 -16.64 -1.51 9.99
N ASP A 90 -17.48 -2.11 9.14
CA ASP A 90 -17.05 -3.04 8.08
C ASP A 90 -16.62 -2.36 6.78
N SER A 91 -16.67 -1.03 6.68
CA SER A 91 -16.25 -0.31 5.47
C SER A 91 -14.72 -0.27 5.37
N ASN A 92 -14.18 -0.78 4.26
CA ASN A 92 -12.77 -0.66 3.91
C ASN A 92 -12.36 0.81 3.77
N TYR A 93 -13.24 1.68 3.25
CA TYR A 93 -13.05 3.13 3.24
C TYR A 93 -12.85 3.69 4.65
N LYS A 94 -13.72 3.34 5.61
CA LYS A 94 -13.56 3.80 7.00
C LYS A 94 -12.21 3.38 7.56
N LEU A 95 -11.86 2.10 7.41
CA LEU A 95 -10.59 1.56 7.88
C LEU A 95 -9.40 2.32 7.27
N ALA A 96 -9.38 2.49 5.94
CA ALA A 96 -8.32 3.22 5.25
C ALA A 96 -8.25 4.69 5.69
N LYS A 97 -9.40 5.34 5.87
CA LYS A 97 -9.47 6.73 6.34
C LYS A 97 -8.83 6.90 7.71
N ASP A 98 -9.21 6.06 8.66
CA ASP A 98 -8.76 6.15 10.05
C ASP A 98 -7.30 5.70 10.21
N GLY A 99 -6.88 4.71 9.41
CA GLY A 99 -5.56 4.09 9.48
C GLY A 99 -4.47 4.81 8.69
N LEU A 100 -4.81 5.34 7.51
CA LEU A 100 -3.85 5.78 6.49
C LEU A 100 -4.14 7.20 5.99
N LEU A 101 -5.34 7.45 5.44
CA LEU A 101 -5.61 8.68 4.66
C LEU A 101 -5.62 9.94 5.52
N SER A 102 -6.23 9.88 6.71
CA SER A 102 -6.26 11.01 7.64
C SER A 102 -4.88 11.39 8.20
N LYS A 103 -3.91 10.49 8.11
CA LYS A 103 -2.55 10.67 8.65
C LYS A 103 -1.53 10.99 7.55
N GLY A 104 -1.76 10.52 6.32
CA GLY A 104 -0.87 10.71 5.16
C GLY A 104 -1.09 12.01 4.37
N GLY A 105 -1.97 12.91 4.81
CA GLY A 105 -2.15 14.21 4.14
C GLY A 105 -2.96 14.18 2.83
N THR A 106 -3.72 13.11 2.58
CA THR A 106 -4.68 13.05 1.45
C THR A 106 -6.05 13.59 1.89
N GLU A 107 -6.14 14.89 2.15
CA GLU A 107 -7.43 15.56 2.27
C GLU A 107 -7.97 15.89 0.87
N GLY A 108 -9.01 15.16 0.45
CA GLY A 108 -9.94 15.62 -0.58
C GLY A 108 -9.57 15.30 -2.03
N THR A 109 -10.00 14.13 -2.49
CA THR A 109 -10.48 13.89 -3.87
C THR A 109 -11.70 12.99 -3.80
#